data_AF-A0AAP2RFF2-F1
#
_entry.id   AF-A0AAP2RFF2-F1
#
_cell.length_a   1.000
_cell.length_b   1.000
_cell.length_c   1.000
_cell.angle_alpha   90.00
_cell.angle_beta   90.00
_cell.angle_gamma   90.00
#
_symmetry.space_group_name_H-M   'P 1'
#
loop_
_entity.id
_entity.type
_entity.pdbx_description
1 polymer ?
#
loop_
_entity_poly.entity_id
_entity_poly.type
_entity_poly.pdbx_seq_one_letter_code
_entity_poly.pdbx_strand_id
1 'polypeptide(L)'
;MAAPSPAGIKIKEPLLALILSFFLPGLGQIYNGQIKKGIIAIIGYAVVIFAMIVLSFFIIGICLIPVIFIVWLWGMYDAYTTANKINRGEPVTDWLS
;
A
#
# COMPACT_ATOMS: atom_id res chain seq x y z
N MET A 1 -26.81 22.16 21.66
CA MET A 1 -25.47 21.54 21.59
C MET A 1 -25.08 21.45 20.12
N ALA A 2 -24.13 22.26 19.66
CA ALA A 2 -23.56 22.08 18.33
C ALA A 2 -22.86 20.72 18.29
N ALA A 3 -23.06 19.93 17.24
CA ALA A 3 -22.29 18.72 17.02
C ALA A 3 -20.79 19.07 17.08
N PRO A 4 -19.93 18.23 17.69
CA PRO A 4 -18.50 18.49 17.66
C PRO A 4 -18.07 18.62 16.21
N SER A 5 -17.43 19.75 15.88
CA SER A 5 -16.82 19.97 14.57
C SER A 5 -15.94 18.76 14.26
N PRO A 6 -16.13 18.07 13.11
CA PRO A 6 -15.33 16.90 12.80
C PRO A 6 -13.86 17.34 12.82
N ALA A 7 -13.10 16.83 13.79
CA ALA A 7 -11.68 17.07 13.90
C ALA A 7 -11.06 16.88 12.50
N GLY A 8 -10.45 17.95 11.98
CA GLY A 8 -10.22 18.13 10.55
C GLY A 8 -9.67 16.88 9.86
N ILE A 9 -10.50 16.25 9.02
CA ILE A 9 -10.05 15.18 8.13
C ILE A 9 -9.00 15.82 7.22
N LYS A 10 -7.73 15.47 7.44
CA LYS A 10 -6.65 15.95 6.59
C LYS A 10 -6.81 15.29 5.22
N ILE A 11 -7.28 16.08 4.25
CA ILE A 11 -7.43 15.66 2.85
C ILE A 11 -6.11 15.06 2.37
N LYS A 12 -6.21 13.89 1.74
CA LYS A 12 -5.12 13.11 1.18
C LYS A 12 -5.00 13.41 -0.30
N GLU A 13 -3.79 13.48 -0.82
CA GLU A 13 -3.55 13.56 -2.26
C GLU A 13 -3.43 12.14 -2.82
N PRO A 14 -4.42 11.62 -3.58
CA PRO A 14 -4.42 10.23 -4.04
C PRO A 14 -3.25 9.91 -4.96
N LEU A 15 -2.86 10.87 -5.80
CA LEU A 15 -1.71 10.72 -6.68
C LEU A 15 -0.40 10.66 -5.90
N LEU A 16 -0.28 11.42 -4.80
CA LEU A 16 0.88 11.33 -3.92
C LEU A 16 0.95 9.95 -3.25
N ALA A 17 -0.17 9.42 -2.76
CA ALA A 17 -0.23 8.07 -2.20
C ALA A 17 0.21 7.01 -3.22
N LEU A 18 -0.21 7.16 -4.48
CA LEU A 18 0.21 6.29 -5.59
C LEU A 18 1.71 6.37 -5.84
N ILE A 19 2.26 7.59 -5.99
CA ILE A 19 3.69 7.82 -6.27
C ILE A 19 4.56 7.30 -5.12
N LEU A 20 4.10 7.45 -3.88
CA LEU A 20 4.79 6.88 -2.72
C LEU A 20 4.87 5.35 -2.82
N SER A 21 3.76 4.67 -3.14
CA SER A 21 3.76 3.21 -3.35
C SER A 21 4.51 2.75 -4.61
N PHE A 22 4.65 3.62 -5.62
CA PHE A 22 5.49 3.37 -6.78
C PHE A 22 6.96 3.24 -6.37
N PHE A 23 7.50 4.19 -5.59
CA PHE A 23 8.89 4.16 -5.17
C PHE A 23 9.20 3.10 -4.12
N LEU A 24 8.29 2.90 -3.17
CA LEU A 24 8.44 1.86 -2.16
C LEU A 24 7.06 1.29 -1.80
N PRO A 25 6.80 0.01 -2.13
CA PRO A 25 5.54 -0.65 -1.81
C PRO A 25 5.23 -0.54 -0.32
N GLY A 26 4.06 0.00 0.03
CA GLY A 26 3.63 0.23 1.41
C GLY A 26 3.71 1.69 1.88
N LEU A 27 4.46 2.57 1.22
CA LEU A 27 4.52 3.98 1.65
C LEU A 27 3.20 4.73 1.43
N GLY A 28 2.47 4.46 0.34
CA GLY A 28 1.17 5.08 0.12
C GLY A 28 0.15 4.69 1.20
N GLN A 29 0.21 3.45 1.67
CA GLN A 29 -0.59 2.96 2.79
C GLN A 29 -0.21 3.67 4.11
N ILE A 30 1.09 3.86 4.37
CA ILE A 30 1.58 4.64 5.52
C ILE A 30 1.08 6.09 5.45
N TYR A 31 1.16 6.73 4.28
CA TYR A 31 0.66 8.08 4.05
C TYR A 31 -0.86 8.22 4.32
N ASN A 32 -1.62 7.19 3.97
CA ASN A 32 -3.05 7.10 4.26
C ASN A 32 -3.36 6.85 5.75
N GLY A 33 -2.36 6.63 6.59
CA GLY A 33 -2.52 6.31 8.01
C GLY A 33 -2.70 4.81 8.30
N GLN A 34 -2.62 3.95 7.27
CA GLN A 34 -2.70 2.49 7.41
C GLN A 34 -1.31 1.92 7.68
N ILE A 35 -0.76 2.21 8.87
CA ILE A 35 0.64 1.88 9.21
C ILE A 35 0.91 0.37 9.20
N LYS A 36 0.01 -0.44 9.78
CA LYS A 36 0.21 -1.90 9.86
C LYS A 36 0.25 -2.50 8.47
N LYS A 37 -0.74 -2.19 7.63
CA LYS A 37 -0.79 -2.60 6.22
C LYS A 37 0.42 -2.13 5.42
N GLY A 38 0.87 -0.90 5.62
CA GLY A 38 2.09 -0.40 4.98
C GLY A 38 3.35 -1.17 5.36
N ILE A 39 3.53 -1.49 6.65
CA ILE A 39 4.66 -2.31 7.12
C ILE A 39 4.59 -3.73 6.55
N ILE A 40 3.41 -4.35 6.53
CA ILE A 40 3.22 -5.69 5.95
C ILE A 40 3.57 -5.68 4.46
N ALA A 41 3.15 -4.64 3.73
CA ALA A 41 3.49 -4.49 2.32
C ALA A 41 5.01 -4.38 2.13
N ILE A 42 5.70 -3.53 2.91
CA ILE A 42 7.17 -3.36 2.84
C ILE A 42 7.89 -4.68 3.13
N ILE A 43 7.54 -5.35 4.24
CA ILE A 43 8.18 -6.61 4.65
C ILE A 43 7.88 -7.71 3.64
N GLY A 44 6.63 -7.86 3.20
CA GLY A 44 6.22 -8.84 2.20
C GLY A 44 6.98 -8.67 0.90
N TYR A 45 7.13 -7.42 0.43
CA TYR A 45 7.92 -7.12 -0.75
C TYR A 45 9.41 -7.50 -0.58
N ALA A 46 10.00 -7.15 0.56
CA ALA A 46 11.39 -7.49 0.86
C ALA A 46 11.62 -9.00 0.89
N VAL A 47 10.70 -9.77 1.48
CA VAL A 47 10.75 -11.24 1.53
C VAL A 47 10.67 -11.85 0.14
N VAL A 48 9.76 -11.38 -0.71
CA VAL A 48 9.62 -11.88 -2.08
C VAL A 48 10.87 -11.56 -2.92
N ILE A 49 11.41 -10.34 -2.83
CA ILE A 49 12.65 -9.97 -3.51
C ILE A 49 13.81 -10.85 -3.02
N PHE A 50 13.92 -11.06 -1.72
CA PHE A 50 14.95 -11.94 -1.15
C PHE A 50 14.82 -13.37 -1.67
N ALA A 51 13.61 -13.93 -1.69
CA ALA A 51 13.35 -15.25 -2.24
C ALA A 51 13.70 -15.32 -3.74
N MET A 52 13.39 -14.29 -4.52
CA MET A 52 13.76 -14.21 -5.94
C MET A 52 15.28 -14.26 -6.14
N ILE A 53 16.05 -13.53 -5.32
CA ILE A 53 17.52 -13.53 -5.40
C ILE A 53 18.08 -14.91 -5.05
N VAL A 54 17.62 -15.52 -3.95
CA VAL A 54 18.07 -16.85 -3.50
C VAL A 54 17.71 -17.94 -4.51
N LEU A 55 16.51 -17.86 -5.09
CA LEU A 55 16.01 -18.87 -6.04
C LEU A 55 16.34 -18.54 -7.50
N SER A 56 17.14 -17.51 -7.77
CA SER A 56 17.48 -17.05 -9.13
C SER A 56 18.22 -18.11 -9.96
N PHE A 57 18.95 -19.02 -9.30
CA PHE A 57 19.60 -20.16 -9.96
C PHE A 57 18.61 -21.24 -10.43
N PHE A 58 17.35 -21.15 -10.02
CA PHE A 58 16.26 -22.02 -10.44
C PHE A 58 15.30 -21.24 -11.34
N ILE A 59 14.63 -21.95 -12.27
CA ILE A 59 13.58 -21.37 -13.14
C ILE A 59 12.49 -20.68 -12.29
N ILE A 60 12.27 -21.15 -11.05
CA ILE A 60 11.33 -20.58 -10.08
C ILE A 60 11.58 -19.09 -9.81
N GLY A 61 12.83 -18.62 -9.73
CA GLY A 61 13.13 -17.21 -9.47
C GLY A 61 12.58 -16.28 -10.57
N ILE A 62 12.63 -16.74 -11.83
CA ILE A 62 12.11 -15.99 -12.99
C ILE A 62 10.58 -15.99 -13.01
N CYS A 63 9.94 -17.10 -12.61
CA CYS A 63 8.48 -17.20 -12.54
C CYS A 63 7.83 -16.25 -11.52
N LEU A 64 8.59 -15.74 -10.54
CA LEU A 64 8.09 -14.79 -9.54
C LEU A 64 8.02 -13.33 -10.05
N ILE A 65 8.71 -13.00 -11.15
CA ILE A 65 8.71 -11.64 -11.75
C ILE A 65 7.29 -11.14 -12.10
N PRO A 66 6.42 -11.88 -12.82
CA PRO A 66 5.07 -11.39 -13.11
C PRO A 66 4.21 -11.25 -11.84
N VAL A 67 4.41 -12.14 -10.86
CA VAL A 67 3.65 -12.09 -9.59
C VAL A 67 3.99 -10.82 -8.82
N ILE A 68 5.28 -10.50 -8.67
CA ILE A 68 5.69 -9.30 -7.94
C ILE A 68 5.20 -8.03 -8.65
N PHE A 69 5.25 -8.00 -9.98
CA PHE A 69 4.75 -6.87 -10.77
C PHE A 69 3.25 -6.64 -10.56
N ILE A 70 2.43 -7.69 -10.54
CA ILE A 70 0.99 -7.57 -10.29
C ILE A 70 0.71 -7.07 -8.88
N VAL A 71 1.40 -7.61 -7.87
CA VAL A 71 1.26 -7.16 -6.47
C VAL A 71 1.70 -5.70 -6.31
N TRP A 72 2.70 -5.25 -7.06
CA TRP A 72 3.12 -3.85 -7.09
C TRP A 72 2.00 -2.92 -7.55
N LEU A 73 1.43 -3.22 -8.73
CA LEU A 73 0.36 -2.44 -9.34
C LEU A 73 -0.85 -2.40 -8.41
N TRP A 74 -1.17 -3.53 -7.81
CA TRP A 74 -2.24 -3.63 -6.83
C TRP A 74 -1.98 -2.77 -5.59
N GLY A 75 -0.76 -2.77 -5.06
CA GLY A 75 -0.36 -1.92 -3.93
C GLY A 75 -0.44 -0.42 -4.24
N MET A 76 -0.13 0.00 -5.47
CA MET A 76 -0.31 1.38 -5.93
C MET A 76 -1.80 1.75 -6.05
N TYR A 77 -2.59 0.90 -6.68
CA TYR A 77 -4.03 1.07 -6.84
C TYR A 77 -4.75 1.14 -5.49
N ASP A 78 -4.37 0.26 -4.56
CA ASP A 78 -4.90 0.22 -3.20
C ASP A 78 -4.58 1.52 -2.43
N ALA A 79 -3.35 2.04 -2.52
CA ALA A 79 -3.00 3.32 -1.90
C ALA A 79 -3.80 4.50 -2.49
N TYR A 80 -3.94 4.54 -3.81
CA TYR A 80 -4.73 5.56 -4.51
C TYR A 80 -6.21 5.52 -4.12
N THR A 81 -6.83 4.34 -4.17
CA THR A 81 -8.25 4.18 -3.87
C THR A 81 -8.55 4.43 -2.40
N THR A 82 -7.67 4.00 -1.49
CA THR A 82 -7.80 4.28 -0.06
C THR A 82 -7.74 5.79 0.22
N ALA A 83 -6.83 6.54 -0.41
CA ALA A 83 -6.78 8.00 -0.26
C ALA A 83 -8.10 8.65 -0.70
N ASN A 84 -8.68 8.19 -1.82
CA ASN A 84 -9.99 8.64 -2.28
C ASN A 84 -11.13 8.31 -1.29
N LYS A 85 -11.10 7.11 -0.68
CA LYS A 85 -12.09 6.72 0.33
C LYS A 85 -12.01 7.60 1.58
N ILE A 86 -10.80 7.87 2.06
CA ILE A 86 -10.56 8.78 3.20
C ILE A 86 -11.14 10.17 2.91
N ASN A 87 -10.89 10.70 1.70
CA ASN A 87 -11.41 12.02 1.30
C ASN A 87 -12.93 12.07 1.22
N ARG A 88 -13.59 10.94 0.95
CA ARG A 88 -15.05 10.82 0.92
C ARG A 88 -15.67 10.56 2.30
N GLY A 89 -14.85 10.38 3.34
CA GLY A 89 -15.31 9.98 4.67
C GLY A 89 -15.81 8.53 4.72
N GLU A 90 -15.43 7.70 3.73
CA GLU A 90 -15.77 6.28 3.72
C GLU A 90 -14.91 5.53 4.76
N PRO A 91 -15.47 4.51 5.43
CA PRO A 91 -14.69 3.67 6.32
C PRO A 91 -13.61 2.95 5.51
N VAL A 92 -12.36 3.05 5.97
CA VAL A 92 -11.23 2.33 5.41
C VAL A 92 -10.80 1.23 6.36
N THR A 93 -10.70 0.01 5.84
CA THR A 93 -10.28 -1.16 6.62
C THR A 93 -8.77 -1.32 6.52
N ASP A 94 -8.14 -1.65 7.65
CA ASP A 94 -6.78 -2.15 7.69
C ASP A 94 -6.82 -3.67 7.43
N TRP A 95 -5.75 -4.29 6.93
CA TRP A 95 -5.79 -5.74 6.61
C TRP A 95 -5.95 -6.67 7.81
N LEU A 96 -5.82 -6.12 9.02
CA LEU A 96 -5.82 -6.86 10.28
C LEU A 96 -6.86 -6.31 11.28
N SER A 97 -7.89 -5.60 10.79
CA SER A 97 -8.94 -4.96 11.61
C SER A 97 -10.33 -5.29 11.11
#